data_AF-A0A2M8GM56-F1
#
_entry.id   AF-A0A2M8GM56-F1
#
_cell.length_a   1.000
_cell.length_b   1.000
_cell.length_c   1.000
_cell.angle_alpha   90.00
_cell.angle_beta   90.00
_cell.angle_gamma   90.00
#
_symmetry.space_group_name_H-M   'P 1'
#
loop_
_entity.id
_entity.type
_entity.pdbx_description
1 polymer ?
#
loop_
_entity_poly.entity_id
_entity_poly.type
_entity_poly.pdbx_seq_one_letter_code
_entity_poly.pdbx_strand_id
1 'polypeptide(L)'
;GECCYDIDEDRFYEFKEEFDGYSNKIFHFRGGKRHLNLSLLNYLLLIETGIKKENIDYFPFCTKCDEERFFSFRRDKKGDRYGEMFSFIMKT
;
A
#
# COMPACT_ATOMS: atom_id res chain seq x y z
N GLY A 1 -1.40 -4.95 0.45
CA GLY A 1 -2.25 -4.76 -0.73
C GLY A 1 -3.61 -4.22 -0.34
N GLU A 2 -4.32 -3.65 -1.32
CA GLU A 2 -5.64 -3.02 -1.17
C GLU A 2 -6.66 -3.94 -0.49
N CYS A 3 -6.61 -5.24 -0.79
CA CYS A 3 -7.52 -6.26 -0.25
C CYS A 3 -7.51 -6.33 1.29
N CYS A 4 -6.48 -5.82 1.94
CA CYS A 4 -6.31 -5.90 3.37
C CYS A 4 -6.09 -4.55 4.02
N TYR A 5 -5.90 -3.47 3.25
CA TYR A 5 -5.61 -2.15 3.79
C TYR A 5 -6.86 -1.32 4.07
N ASP A 6 -7.67 -1.79 5.01
CA ASP A 6 -8.72 -0.96 5.60
C ASP A 6 -8.12 0.20 6.42
N ILE A 7 -8.74 1.37 6.31
CA ILE A 7 -8.35 2.61 6.98
C ILE A 7 -9.57 3.27 7.64
N ASP A 8 -9.33 4.10 8.64
CA ASP A 8 -10.34 4.94 9.29
C ASP A 8 -10.68 6.20 8.47
N GLU A 9 -11.61 7.01 8.97
CA GLU A 9 -12.01 8.25 8.32
C GLU A 9 -10.91 9.30 8.32
N ASP A 10 -10.19 9.47 9.43
CA ASP A 10 -9.13 10.47 9.56
C ASP A 10 -8.05 10.22 8.49
N ARG A 11 -7.58 8.97 8.38
CA ARG A 11 -6.62 8.57 7.33
C ARG A 11 -7.17 8.77 5.92
N PHE A 12 -8.47 8.57 5.72
CA PHE A 12 -9.09 8.81 4.42
C PHE A 12 -9.05 10.28 4.04
N TYR A 13 -9.42 11.18 4.96
CA TYR A 13 -9.42 12.62 4.69
C TYR A 13 -8.01 13.15 4.50
N GLU A 14 -7.03 12.70 5.28
CA GLU A 14 -5.61 13.05 5.07
C GLU A 14 -5.15 12.71 3.63
N PHE A 15 -5.41 11.48 3.18
CA PHE A 15 -5.02 11.06 1.83
C PHE A 15 -5.84 11.75 0.75
N LYS A 16 -7.11 12.07 1.02
CA LYS A 16 -7.95 12.78 0.06
C LYS A 16 -7.48 14.22 -0.12
N GLU A 17 -7.12 14.90 0.96
CA GLU A 17 -6.61 16.27 0.92
C GLU A 17 -5.29 16.35 0.14
N GLU A 18 -4.34 15.46 0.46
CA GLU A 18 -3.02 15.45 -0.19
C GLU A 18 -3.05 14.91 -1.62
N PHE A 19 -3.89 13.91 -1.91
CA PHE A 19 -3.91 13.16 -3.17
C PHE A 19 -5.29 13.18 -3.86
N ASP A 20 -5.99 14.32 -3.84
CA ASP A 20 -7.36 14.44 -4.37
C ASP A 20 -7.48 13.94 -5.83
N GLY A 21 -6.52 14.30 -6.69
CA GLY A 21 -6.45 13.85 -8.09
C GLY A 21 -6.35 12.32 -8.29
N TYR A 22 -5.99 11.59 -7.23
CA TYR A 22 -5.85 10.13 -7.22
C TYR A 22 -6.96 9.42 -6.44
N SER A 23 -7.71 10.15 -5.61
CA SER A 23 -8.64 9.58 -4.63
C SER A 23 -9.67 8.63 -5.24
N ASN A 24 -10.21 8.97 -6.42
CA ASN A 24 -11.18 8.12 -7.12
C ASN A 24 -10.61 6.77 -7.61
N LYS A 25 -9.28 6.62 -7.64
CA LYS A 25 -8.59 5.40 -8.11
C LYS A 25 -8.05 4.56 -6.96
N ILE A 26 -7.63 5.18 -5.86
CA ILE A 26 -6.87 4.52 -4.80
C ILE A 26 -7.75 4.04 -3.64
N PHE A 27 -9.03 4.42 -3.59
CA PHE A 27 -9.96 3.98 -2.56
C PHE A 27 -11.00 3.01 -3.09
N HIS A 28 -11.26 1.95 -2.33
CA HIS A 28 -12.30 0.97 -2.62
C HIS A 28 -13.16 0.71 -1.38
N PHE A 29 -14.46 0.53 -1.55
CA PHE A 29 -15.34 0.14 -0.47
C PHE A 29 -15.64 -1.35 -0.53
N ARG A 30 -15.36 -2.08 0.55
CA ARG A 30 -15.58 -3.53 0.61
C ARG A 30 -15.90 -3.96 2.04
N GLY A 31 -16.99 -4.71 2.22
CA GLY A 31 -17.37 -5.26 3.53
C GLY A 31 -17.63 -4.18 4.59
N GLY A 32 -18.22 -3.04 4.20
CA GLY A 32 -18.50 -1.93 5.11
C GLY A 32 -17.28 -1.07 5.47
N LYS A 33 -16.11 -1.35 4.88
CA LYS A 33 -14.87 -0.64 5.16
C LYS A 33 -14.29 0.01 3.91
N ARG A 34 -13.59 1.13 4.11
CA ARG A 34 -12.80 1.78 3.07
C ARG A 34 -11.39 1.20 3.06
N HIS A 35 -10.94 0.82 1.88
CA HIS A 35 -9.64 0.22 1.62
C HIS A 35 -8.79 1.15 0.77
N LEU A 36 -7.52 1.30 1.14
CA LEU A 36 -6.53 2.12 0.43
C LEU A 36 -5.58 1.24 -0.38
N ASN A 37 -5.44 1.54 -1.68
CA ASN A 37 -4.43 0.95 -2.54
C ASN A 37 -3.16 1.82 -2.58
N LEU A 38 -2.31 1.65 -1.56
CA LEU A 38 -1.06 2.40 -1.42
C LEU A 38 -0.05 2.10 -2.56
N SER A 39 -0.01 0.86 -3.04
CA SER A 39 0.88 0.47 -4.15
C SER A 39 0.48 1.17 -5.45
N LEU A 40 -0.83 1.25 -5.74
CA LEU A 40 -1.33 1.95 -6.91
C LEU A 40 -1.05 3.46 -6.83
N LEU A 41 -1.22 4.08 -5.66
CA LEU A 41 -0.85 5.48 -5.47
C LEU A 41 0.62 5.73 -5.86
N ASN A 42 1.55 4.94 -5.31
CA ASN A 42 2.97 5.06 -5.65
C ASN A 42 3.24 4.83 -7.14
N TYR A 43 2.62 3.82 -7.75
CA TYR A 43 2.75 3.56 -9.19
C TYR A 43 2.31 4.77 -10.04
N LEU A 44 1.19 5.40 -9.69
CA LEU A 44 0.67 6.57 -10.39
C LEU A 44 1.59 7.79 -10.21
N LEU A 45 2.10 8.02 -9.00
CA LEU A 45 3.06 9.08 -8.71
C LEU A 45 4.37 8.90 -9.50
N LEU A 46 4.92 7.68 -9.57
CA LEU A 46 6.13 7.39 -10.35
C LEU A 46 5.92 7.70 -11.84
N ILE A 47 4.76 7.35 -12.40
CA ILE A 47 4.42 7.70 -13.79
C ILE A 47 4.31 9.22 -13.97
N GLU A 48 3.68 9.92 -13.04
CA GLU A 48 3.56 11.38 -13.09
C GLU A 48 4.93 12.06 -13.11
N THR A 49 5.92 11.53 -12.40
CA THR A 49 7.31 12.03 -12.45
C THR A 49 8.04 11.75 -13.77
N GLY A 50 7.42 11.02 -14.71
CA GLY A 50 7.98 10.72 -16.02
C GLY A 50 8.68 9.36 -16.13
N ILE A 51 8.61 8.51 -15.11
CA ILE A 51 9.14 7.14 -15.20
C ILE A 51 8.24 6.33 -16.14
N LYS A 52 8.83 5.73 -17.16
CA LYS A 52 8.10 4.88 -18.11
C LYS A 52 7.54 3.65 -17.41
N LYS A 53 6.33 3.25 -17.80
CA LYS A 53 5.64 2.07 -17.25
C LYS A 53 6.50 0.80 -17.35
N GLU A 54 7.23 0.63 -18.45
CA GLU A 54 8.13 -0.52 -18.66
C GLU A 54 9.29 -0.61 -17.64
N ASN A 55 9.58 0.48 -16.92
CA ASN A 55 10.61 0.55 -15.88
C ASN A 55 10.03 0.43 -14.46
N ILE A 56 8.72 0.20 -14.31
CA ILE A 56 8.06 0.10 -13.02
C ILE A 56 7.46 -1.28 -12.87
N ASP A 57 8.10 -2.09 -12.04
CA ASP A 57 7.56 -3.35 -11.60
C ASP A 57 6.44 -3.14 -10.56
N TYR A 58 5.20 -3.26 -11.01
CA TYR A 58 4.03 -3.16 -10.16
C TYR A 58 3.57 -4.55 -9.68
N PHE A 59 3.92 -4.88 -8.43
CA PHE A 59 3.55 -6.16 -7.81
C PHE A 59 2.43 -5.98 -6.78
N PRO A 60 1.22 -6.51 -7.01
CA PRO A 60 0.07 -6.34 -6.13
C PRO A 60 0.07 -7.32 -4.94
N PHE A 61 1.24 -7.66 -4.39
CA PHE A 61 1.29 -8.58 -3.25
C PHE A 61 0.71 -7.95 -1.98
N CYS A 62 0.13 -8.82 -1.16
CA CYS A 62 -0.40 -8.43 0.13
C CYS A 62 0.34 -9.16 1.24
N THR A 63 1.19 -8.45 1.97
CA THR A 63 1.93 -9.00 3.11
C THR A 63 1.01 -9.62 4.16
N LYS A 64 -0.22 -9.12 4.33
CA LYS A 64 -1.22 -9.71 5.23
C LYS A 64 -1.78 -11.04 4.71
N CYS A 65 -2.02 -11.17 3.40
CA CYS A 65 -2.59 -12.39 2.83
C CYS A 65 -1.56 -13.51 2.69
N ASP A 66 -0.30 -13.14 2.48
CA ASP A 66 0.76 -14.09 2.20
C ASP A 66 1.65 -14.25 3.43
N GLU A 67 1.21 -15.14 4.33
CA GLU A 67 1.88 -15.41 5.59
C GLU A 67 3.14 -16.29 5.44
N GLU A 68 3.24 -17.04 4.36
CA GLU A 68 4.40 -17.89 4.10
C GLU A 68 5.64 -17.06 3.74
N ARG A 69 5.46 -15.93 3.03
CA ARG A 69 6.57 -15.12 2.51
C ARG A 69 6.86 -13.84 3.30
N PHE A 70 5.89 -13.27 4.01
CA PHE A 70 6.04 -11.95 4.62
C PHE A 70 5.54 -11.88 6.05
N PHE A 71 6.25 -11.12 6.90
CA PHE A 71 5.65 -10.57 8.11
C PHE A 71 4.61 -9.50 7.74
N SER A 72 3.59 -9.35 8.58
CA SER A 72 2.60 -8.29 8.43
C SER A 72 2.22 -7.72 9.78
N PHE A 73 2.55 -6.45 10.03
CA PHE A 73 2.18 -5.78 11.27
C PHE A 73 0.68 -5.89 11.59
N ARG A 74 -0.19 -5.77 10.58
CA ARG A 74 -1.65 -5.88 10.79
C ARG A 74 -2.11 -7.30 11.15
N ARG A 75 -1.39 -8.34 10.73
CA ARG A 75 -1.72 -9.73 11.07
C ARG A 75 -1.05 -10.16 12.37
N ASP A 76 0.21 -9.81 12.55
CA ASP A 76 1.13 -10.50 13.47
C ASP A 76 1.41 -9.71 14.75
N LYS A 77 1.05 -8.42 14.84
CA LYS A 77 1.37 -7.59 16.01
C LYS A 77 0.79 -8.19 17.30
N LYS A 78 1.66 -8.42 18.29
CA LYS A 78 1.29 -8.86 19.64
C LYS A 78 1.96 -7.95 20.68
N GLY A 79 1.24 -6.90 21.10
CA GLY A 79 1.82 -5.82 21.89
C GLY A 79 2.91 -5.10 21.10
N ASP A 80 4.12 -5.01 21.66
CA ASP A 80 5.28 -4.38 21.01
C ASP A 80 6.14 -5.35 20.19
N ARG A 81 5.69 -6.61 20.01
CA ARG A 81 6.42 -7.62 19.23
C ARG A 81 5.83 -7.75 17.83
N TYR A 82 6.68 -7.56 16.83
CA TYR A 82 6.39 -7.76 15.40
C TYR A 82 7.69 -8.01 14.62
N GLY A 83 7.59 -8.70 13.48
CA GLY A 83 8.69 -8.89 12.53
C GLY A 83 8.69 -7.81 11.45
N GLU A 84 9.86 -7.59 10.85
CA GLU A 84 10.04 -6.62 9.75
C GLU A 84 10.77 -7.28 8.58
N MET A 85 10.42 -6.83 7.37
CA MET A 85 11.15 -7.17 6.16
C MET A 85 12.20 -6.09 5.93
N PHE A 86 13.31 -6.47 5.30
CA PHE A 86 14.34 -5.53 4.89
C PHE A 86 14.44 -5.51 3.36
N SER A 87 14.39 -4.30 2.77
CA SER A 87 14.60 -4.07 1.34
C SER A 87 15.90 -3.29 1.17
N PHE A 88 16.80 -3.76 0.32
CA PHE A 88 18.10 -3.12 0.09
C PHE A 88 18.42 -3.01 -1.40
N ILE A 89 19.19 -1.98 -1.73
CA ILE A 89 19.78 -1.77 -3.04
C ILE A 89 21.27 -1.48 -2.83
N MET A 90 22.13 -2.14 -3.59
CA MET A 90 23.58 -1.97 -3.50
C MET A 90 24.15 -1.84 -4.89
N LYS A 91 25.03 -0.84 -5.07
CA LYS A 91 25.89 -0.78 -6.24
C LYS A 91 27.10 -1.66 -5.94
N THR A 92 27.26 -2.72 -6.73
CA THR A 92 28.43 -3.61 -6.68
C THR A 92 29.65 -2.93 -7.26
#